data_AF-A0A925LR54-F1
#
_entry.id   AF-A0A925LR54-F1
#
_cell.length_a   1.000
_cell.length_b   1.000
_cell.length_c   1.000
_cell.angle_alpha   90.00
_cell.angle_beta   90.00
_cell.angle_gamma   90.00
#
_symmetry.space_group_name_H-M   'P 1'
#
loop_
_entity.id
_entity.type
_entity.pdbx_description
1 polymer ?
#
loop_
_entity_poly.entity_id
_entity_poly.type
_entity_poly.pdbx_seq_one_letter_code
_entity_poly.pdbx_strand_id
1 'polypeptide(L)'
;MIKKLSLAGLAMMLFSASGCTSISDMVLEKEMTCRNEILAYKAWGEWSWCYDDLDHPYHFAKGFRAGYENILAGGKGCQPTLPPRLYWKPCYQNPLGQLKIQSWFDGYSHGALAAQQDGYGNLQTIPLSSTARQNFLNSKIPASNACFAELGDPMAPGQDELLEMPGPVQDEEMLHDDQLIENQDPDTIELAPRPYDEK
;
A
#
# COMPACT_ATOMS: atom_id res chain seq x y z
N MET A 1 -49.99 23.80 -17.09
CA MET A 1 -48.72 23.46 -17.80
C MET A 1 -47.45 23.97 -17.10
N ILE A 2 -47.49 25.12 -16.42
CA ILE A 2 -46.33 25.73 -15.71
C ILE A 2 -45.68 24.81 -14.65
N LYS A 3 -46.46 24.01 -13.91
CA LYS A 3 -45.94 23.09 -12.87
C LYS A 3 -45.06 21.95 -13.42
N LYS A 4 -45.32 21.49 -14.65
CA LYS A 4 -44.53 20.42 -15.29
C LYS A 4 -43.21 20.95 -15.86
N LEU A 5 -43.22 22.20 -16.35
CA LEU A 5 -42.03 22.91 -16.84
C LEU A 5 -41.06 23.23 -15.68
N SER A 6 -41.59 23.63 -14.52
CA SER A 6 -40.80 23.89 -13.31
C SER A 6 -40.16 22.63 -12.73
N LEU A 7 -40.85 21.47 -12.77
CA LEU A 7 -40.31 20.20 -12.30
C LEU A 7 -39.18 19.69 -13.20
N ALA A 8 -39.32 19.82 -14.53
CA ALA A 8 -38.27 19.47 -15.49
C ALA A 8 -37.04 20.37 -15.35
N GLY A 9 -37.25 21.68 -15.13
CA GLY A 9 -36.15 22.63 -14.87
C GLY A 9 -35.42 22.34 -13.55
N LEU A 10 -36.15 22.00 -12.49
CA LEU A 10 -35.56 21.64 -11.18
C LEU A 10 -34.76 20.32 -11.28
N ALA A 11 -35.29 19.31 -11.98
CA ALA A 11 -34.57 18.06 -12.22
C ALA A 11 -33.29 18.31 -13.03
N MET A 12 -33.36 19.14 -14.08
CA MET A 12 -32.19 19.47 -14.89
C MET A 12 -31.12 20.26 -14.11
N MET A 13 -31.52 21.13 -13.16
CA MET A 13 -30.60 21.80 -12.23
C MET A 13 -29.95 20.82 -11.22
N LEU A 14 -30.68 19.82 -10.74
CA LEU A 14 -30.14 18.83 -9.81
C LEU A 14 -29.13 17.88 -10.48
N PHE A 15 -29.32 17.54 -11.77
CA PHE A 15 -28.36 16.75 -12.53
C PHE A 15 -27.12 17.53 -12.96
N SER A 16 -27.22 18.85 -13.12
CA SER A 16 -26.06 19.71 -13.48
C SER A 16 -25.22 20.13 -12.28
N ALA A 17 -25.72 19.99 -11.04
CA ALA A 17 -24.93 20.21 -9.82
C ALA A 17 -23.91 19.09 -9.55
N SER A 18 -24.14 17.88 -10.08
CA SER A 18 -23.15 16.81 -10.16
C SER A 18 -22.38 16.94 -11.47
N GLY A 19 -21.24 17.62 -11.44
CA GLY A 19 -20.40 17.85 -12.62
C GLY A 19 -20.06 16.54 -13.35
N CYS A 20 -19.90 16.62 -14.68
CA CYS A 20 -19.65 15.46 -15.55
C CYS A 20 -18.48 14.57 -15.09
N THR A 21 -17.52 15.13 -14.36
CA THR A 21 -16.38 14.40 -13.77
C THR A 21 -16.82 13.37 -12.72
N SER A 22 -17.86 13.66 -11.92
CA SER A 22 -18.33 12.71 -10.89
C SER A 22 -18.99 11.47 -11.47
N ILE A 23 -19.63 11.58 -12.64
CA ILE A 23 -20.25 10.42 -13.31
C ILE A 23 -19.17 9.54 -13.95
N SER A 24 -18.16 10.14 -14.61
CA SER A 24 -17.05 9.37 -15.16
C SER A 24 -16.29 8.62 -14.07
N ASP A 25 -16.03 9.26 -12.93
CA ASP A 25 -15.33 8.64 -11.81
C ASP A 25 -16.14 7.47 -11.23
N MET A 26 -17.46 7.62 -11.09
CA MET A 26 -18.34 6.55 -10.62
C MET A 26 -18.30 5.33 -11.57
N VAL A 27 -18.34 5.56 -12.88
CA VAL A 27 -18.29 4.47 -13.88
C VAL A 27 -16.95 3.76 -13.81
N LEU A 28 -15.84 4.51 -13.73
CA LEU A 28 -14.50 3.95 -13.62
C LEU A 28 -14.33 3.12 -12.34
N GLU A 29 -14.77 3.63 -11.18
CA GLU A 29 -14.70 2.87 -9.93
C GLU A 29 -15.48 1.56 -10.02
N LYS A 30 -16.67 1.59 -10.64
CA LYS A 30 -17.50 0.40 -10.79
C LYS A 30 -16.87 -0.62 -11.72
N GLU A 31 -16.29 -0.18 -12.83
CA GLU A 31 -15.56 -1.03 -13.77
C GLU A 31 -14.35 -1.70 -13.10
N MET A 32 -13.53 -0.92 -12.38
CA MET A 32 -12.37 -1.44 -11.65
C MET A 32 -12.78 -2.45 -10.58
N THR A 33 -13.84 -2.16 -9.81
CA THR A 33 -14.34 -3.07 -8.77
C THR A 33 -14.85 -4.38 -9.38
N CYS A 34 -15.62 -4.31 -10.47
CA CYS A 34 -16.14 -5.49 -11.16
C CYS A 34 -15.00 -6.37 -11.71
N ARG A 35 -14.01 -5.74 -12.37
CA ARG A 35 -12.81 -6.44 -12.87
C ARG A 35 -12.08 -7.14 -11.73
N ASN A 36 -11.89 -6.45 -10.61
CA ASN A 36 -11.17 -7.00 -9.46
C ASN A 36 -11.89 -8.21 -8.86
N GLU A 37 -13.21 -8.11 -8.68
CA GLU A 37 -14.05 -9.18 -8.16
C GLU A 37 -13.96 -10.42 -9.08
N ILE A 38 -14.16 -10.25 -10.40
CA ILE A 38 -14.10 -11.36 -11.37
C ILE A 38 -12.73 -12.06 -11.34
N LEU A 39 -11.64 -11.30 -11.32
CA LEU A 39 -10.29 -11.89 -11.27
C LEU A 39 -10.05 -12.65 -9.96
N ALA A 40 -10.51 -12.12 -8.83
CA ALA A 40 -10.40 -12.82 -7.55
C ALA A 40 -11.21 -14.13 -7.52
N TYR A 41 -12.41 -14.15 -8.11
CA TYR A 41 -13.19 -15.39 -8.28
C TYR A 41 -12.49 -16.40 -9.18
N LYS A 42 -11.91 -15.94 -10.30
CA LYS A 42 -11.16 -16.80 -11.21
C LYS A 42 -9.95 -17.40 -10.51
N ALA A 43 -9.16 -16.58 -9.83
CA ALA A 43 -8.01 -17.03 -9.06
C ALA A 43 -8.41 -18.03 -7.97
N TRP A 44 -9.51 -17.80 -7.25
CA TRP A 44 -9.99 -18.81 -6.30
C TRP A 44 -10.23 -20.17 -6.97
N GLY A 45 -10.81 -20.22 -8.17
CA GLY A 45 -10.98 -21.47 -8.91
C GLY A 45 -9.67 -22.14 -9.35
N GLU A 46 -8.60 -21.38 -9.58
CA GLU A 46 -7.28 -21.89 -9.95
C GLU A 46 -6.47 -22.37 -8.73
N TRP A 47 -6.69 -21.76 -7.57
CA TRP A 47 -5.92 -21.99 -6.36
C TRP A 47 -6.65 -22.84 -5.30
N SER A 48 -7.97 -23.07 -5.43
CA SER A 48 -8.78 -23.70 -4.38
C SER A 48 -8.33 -25.11 -4.00
N TRP A 49 -7.81 -25.88 -4.96
CA TRP A 49 -7.36 -27.26 -4.75
C TRP A 49 -6.18 -27.37 -3.76
N CYS A 50 -5.42 -26.29 -3.54
CA CYS A 50 -4.37 -26.24 -2.53
C CYS A 50 -4.91 -26.22 -1.09
N TYR A 51 -6.23 -26.09 -0.92
CA TYR A 51 -6.89 -25.75 0.33
C TYR A 51 -8.07 -26.68 0.66
N ASP A 52 -8.08 -27.89 0.09
CA ASP A 52 -9.20 -28.84 0.23
C ASP A 52 -9.38 -29.36 1.67
N ASP A 53 -8.30 -29.44 2.45
CA ASP A 53 -8.29 -30.01 3.82
C ASP A 53 -8.53 -28.97 4.94
N LEU A 54 -9.05 -27.78 4.63
CA LEU A 54 -9.31 -26.75 5.64
C LEU A 54 -10.61 -26.99 6.42
N ASP A 55 -10.61 -26.69 7.72
CA ASP A 55 -11.80 -26.78 8.58
C ASP A 55 -12.91 -25.78 8.21
N HIS A 56 -12.52 -24.60 7.71
CA HIS A 56 -13.43 -23.48 7.44
C HIS A 56 -13.24 -22.90 6.02
N PRO A 57 -13.37 -23.72 4.96
CA PRO A 57 -12.95 -23.37 3.61
C PRO A 57 -13.75 -22.20 3.02
N TYR A 58 -15.02 -22.03 3.42
CA TYR A 58 -15.84 -20.89 2.99
C TYR A 58 -15.30 -19.54 3.51
N HIS A 59 -14.83 -19.50 4.76
CA HIS A 59 -14.29 -18.29 5.37
C HIS A 59 -12.91 -17.98 4.81
N PHE A 60 -12.09 -19.01 4.63
CA PHE A 60 -10.83 -18.94 3.91
C PHE A 60 -11.00 -18.38 2.50
N ALA A 61 -11.89 -18.94 1.68
CA ALA A 61 -12.15 -18.49 0.31
C ALA A 61 -12.60 -17.03 0.24
N LYS A 62 -13.35 -16.55 1.23
CA LYS A 62 -13.73 -15.14 1.35
C LYS A 62 -12.54 -14.26 1.74
N GLY A 63 -11.65 -14.76 2.58
CA GLY A 63 -10.38 -14.14 2.91
C GLY A 63 -9.50 -14.00 1.67
N PHE A 64 -9.29 -15.11 0.98
CA PHE A 64 -8.49 -15.22 -0.24
C PHE A 64 -8.90 -14.18 -1.27
N ARG A 65 -10.18 -14.13 -1.63
CA ARG A 65 -10.67 -13.13 -2.60
C ARG A 65 -10.43 -11.71 -2.13
N ALA A 66 -10.64 -11.40 -0.85
CA ALA A 66 -10.41 -10.06 -0.31
C ALA A 66 -8.92 -9.65 -0.34
N GLY A 67 -8.01 -10.58 -0.06
CA GLY A 67 -6.57 -10.34 -0.18
C GLY A 67 -6.11 -10.16 -1.63
N TYR A 68 -6.67 -10.97 -2.53
CA TYR A 68 -6.42 -10.86 -3.96
C TYR A 68 -6.91 -9.51 -4.52
N GLU A 69 -8.14 -9.12 -4.18
CA GLU A 69 -8.73 -7.83 -4.53
C GLU A 69 -7.91 -6.65 -3.98
N ASN A 70 -7.29 -6.79 -2.80
CA ASN A 70 -6.43 -5.75 -2.25
C ASN A 70 -5.24 -5.45 -3.16
N ILE A 71 -4.55 -6.48 -3.65
CA ILE A 71 -3.45 -6.32 -4.60
C ILE A 71 -3.95 -5.70 -5.90
N LEU A 72 -5.08 -6.18 -6.43
CA LEU A 72 -5.68 -5.64 -7.65
C LEU A 72 -6.18 -4.20 -7.51
N ALA A 73 -6.40 -3.72 -6.29
CA ALA A 73 -6.71 -2.33 -5.96
C ALA A 73 -5.45 -1.47 -5.69
N GLY A 74 -4.24 -2.04 -5.84
CA GLY A 74 -2.97 -1.35 -5.58
C GLY A 74 -2.54 -1.37 -4.11
N GLY A 75 -3.18 -2.19 -3.29
CA GLY A 75 -2.76 -2.45 -1.91
C GLY A 75 -1.51 -3.31 -1.84
N LYS A 76 -0.92 -3.38 -0.64
CA LYS A 76 0.33 -4.10 -0.39
C LYS A 76 0.12 -5.58 0.00
N GLY A 77 -1.12 -6.02 0.15
CA GLY A 77 -1.44 -7.37 0.62
C GLY A 77 -1.31 -7.56 2.13
N CYS A 78 -1.09 -6.48 2.89
CA CYS A 78 -1.06 -6.55 4.35
C CYS A 78 -2.45 -6.85 4.90
N GLN A 79 -2.56 -7.83 5.80
CA GLN A 79 -3.81 -8.14 6.47
C GLN A 79 -4.39 -6.90 7.17
N PRO A 80 -5.71 -6.67 7.07
CA PRO A 80 -6.34 -5.57 7.78
C PRO A 80 -6.34 -5.82 9.29
N THR A 81 -6.33 -4.76 10.09
CA THR A 81 -6.34 -4.86 11.56
C THR A 81 -7.61 -5.52 12.11
N LEU A 82 -8.74 -5.32 11.42
CA LEU A 82 -10.03 -5.85 11.84
C LEU A 82 -10.62 -6.69 10.70
N PRO A 83 -11.32 -7.79 11.04
CA PRO A 83 -12.02 -8.56 10.03
C PRO A 83 -13.20 -7.75 9.46
N PRO A 84 -13.77 -8.15 8.31
CA PRO A 84 -14.94 -7.50 7.73
C PRO A 84 -16.12 -7.42 8.70
N ARG A 85 -16.97 -6.39 8.56
CA ARG A 85 -18.13 -6.13 9.42
C ARG A 85 -19.08 -7.32 9.62
N LEU A 86 -19.10 -8.27 8.68
CA LEU A 86 -19.92 -9.48 8.78
C LEU A 86 -19.56 -10.34 10.01
N TYR A 87 -18.30 -10.29 10.46
CA TYR A 87 -17.78 -11.03 11.60
C TYR A 87 -17.95 -10.30 12.93
N TRP A 88 -18.39 -9.04 12.91
CA TRP A 88 -18.58 -8.27 14.15
C TRP A 88 -19.89 -8.64 14.87
N LYS A 89 -20.71 -9.49 14.24
CA LYS A 89 -21.98 -9.93 14.78
C LYS A 89 -21.76 -10.80 16.03
N PRO A 90 -22.65 -10.73 17.05
CA PRO A 90 -22.53 -11.52 18.27
C PRO A 90 -22.39 -13.03 18.05
N CYS A 91 -22.92 -13.57 16.94
CA CYS A 91 -22.79 -14.99 16.60
C CYS A 91 -21.35 -15.46 16.32
N TYR A 92 -20.39 -14.55 16.15
CA TYR A 92 -18.96 -14.88 16.02
C TYR A 92 -18.16 -14.61 17.30
N GLN A 93 -18.79 -14.11 18.37
CA GLN A 93 -18.16 -13.87 19.68
C GLN A 93 -18.10 -15.15 20.52
N ASN A 94 -17.57 -16.22 19.94
CA ASN A 94 -17.38 -17.52 20.58
C ASN A 94 -16.16 -18.22 19.95
N PRO A 95 -15.60 -19.29 20.56
CA PRO A 95 -14.40 -19.94 20.07
C PRO A 95 -14.48 -20.40 18.61
N LEU A 96 -15.60 -20.99 18.19
CA LEU A 96 -15.81 -21.39 16.79
C LEU A 96 -15.87 -20.19 15.84
N GLY A 97 -16.44 -19.07 16.29
CA GLY A 97 -16.45 -17.83 15.54
C GLY A 97 -15.05 -17.25 15.34
N GLN A 98 -14.18 -17.35 16.36
CA GLN A 98 -12.78 -16.93 16.27
C GLN A 98 -12.00 -17.78 15.27
N LEU A 99 -12.21 -19.10 15.23
CA LEU A 99 -11.58 -19.97 14.22
C LEU A 99 -11.98 -19.59 12.79
N LYS A 100 -13.25 -19.23 12.57
CA LYS A 100 -13.73 -18.74 11.25
C LYS A 100 -13.10 -17.40 10.87
N ILE A 101 -12.93 -16.50 11.84
CA ILE A 101 -12.26 -15.22 11.63
C ILE A 101 -10.78 -15.44 11.30
N GLN A 102 -10.11 -16.34 12.04
CA GLN A 102 -8.72 -16.69 11.78
C GLN A 102 -8.55 -17.26 10.38
N SER A 103 -9.40 -18.22 9.99
CA SER A 103 -9.39 -18.79 8.65
C SER A 103 -9.60 -17.73 7.55
N TRP A 104 -10.40 -16.69 7.80
CA TRP A 104 -10.54 -15.56 6.89
C TRP A 104 -9.25 -14.74 6.78
N PHE A 105 -8.55 -14.49 7.89
CA PHE A 105 -7.25 -13.81 7.87
C PHE A 105 -6.20 -14.63 7.14
N ASP A 106 -6.10 -15.93 7.40
CA ASP A 106 -5.17 -16.83 6.72
C ASP A 106 -5.42 -16.80 5.20
N GLY A 107 -6.69 -16.93 4.81
CA GLY A 107 -7.11 -16.79 3.41
C GLY A 107 -6.65 -15.47 2.80
N TYR A 108 -6.80 -14.35 3.51
CA TYR A 108 -6.39 -13.03 3.02
C TYR A 108 -4.91 -12.99 2.63
N SER A 109 -4.01 -13.47 3.49
CA SER A 109 -2.58 -13.50 3.20
C SER A 109 -2.27 -14.36 1.98
N HIS A 110 -2.92 -15.52 1.87
CA HIS A 110 -2.73 -16.44 0.74
C HIS A 110 -3.24 -15.85 -0.58
N GLY A 111 -4.38 -15.16 -0.56
CA GLY A 111 -4.92 -14.49 -1.74
C GLY A 111 -4.07 -13.31 -2.20
N ALA A 112 -3.53 -12.55 -1.26
CA ALA A 112 -2.59 -11.48 -1.59
C ALA A 112 -1.29 -12.02 -2.22
N LEU A 113 -0.74 -13.11 -1.67
CA LEU A 113 0.43 -13.77 -2.23
C LEU A 113 0.15 -14.34 -3.63
N ALA A 114 -0.99 -15.00 -3.82
CA ALA A 114 -1.39 -15.53 -5.12
C ALA A 114 -1.49 -14.42 -6.19
N ALA A 115 -2.09 -13.27 -5.86
CA ALA A 115 -2.17 -12.15 -6.81
C ALA A 115 -0.79 -11.60 -7.21
N GLN A 116 0.18 -11.62 -6.28
CA GLN A 116 1.56 -11.24 -6.58
C GLN A 116 2.23 -12.28 -7.49
N GLN A 117 2.03 -13.58 -7.23
CA GLN A 117 2.57 -14.68 -8.03
C GLN A 117 1.96 -14.70 -9.46
N ASP A 118 0.70 -14.34 -9.59
CA ASP A 118 0.00 -14.20 -10.88
C ASP A 118 0.46 -12.94 -11.66
N GLY A 119 1.33 -12.11 -11.08
CA GLY A 119 1.91 -10.93 -11.73
C GLY A 119 1.06 -9.67 -11.65
N TYR A 120 0.02 -9.64 -10.82
CA TYR A 120 -0.89 -8.50 -10.71
C TYR A 120 -0.44 -7.41 -9.73
N GLY A 121 0.71 -7.56 -9.07
CA GLY A 121 1.22 -6.61 -8.08
C GLY A 121 1.29 -5.14 -8.54
N ASN A 122 1.54 -4.91 -9.83
CA ASN A 122 1.66 -3.56 -10.40
C ASN A 122 0.48 -3.14 -11.28
N LEU A 123 -0.64 -3.88 -11.27
CA LEU A 123 -1.73 -3.69 -12.23
C LEU A 123 -2.38 -2.30 -12.18
N GLN A 124 -2.43 -1.68 -11.01
CA GLN A 124 -2.97 -0.31 -10.81
C GLN A 124 -1.94 0.79 -11.01
N THR A 125 -0.69 0.45 -11.36
CA THR A 125 0.35 1.46 -11.58
C THR A 125 0.13 2.11 -12.94
N ILE A 126 -0.22 3.40 -12.93
CA ILE A 126 -0.39 4.18 -14.16
C ILE A 126 0.99 4.46 -14.77
N PRO A 127 1.25 4.07 -16.04
CA PRO A 127 2.51 4.38 -16.68
C PRO A 127 2.63 5.88 -16.94
N LEU A 128 3.73 6.47 -16.48
CA LEU A 128 4.09 7.87 -16.77
C LEU A 128 4.95 7.96 -18.04
N SER A 129 4.73 9.00 -18.83
CA SER A 129 5.62 9.32 -19.96
C SER A 129 7.04 9.65 -19.47
N SER A 130 8.04 9.46 -20.33
CA SER A 130 9.45 9.75 -20.00
C SER A 130 9.64 11.20 -19.57
N THR A 131 9.03 12.15 -20.27
CA THR A 131 9.07 13.58 -19.95
C THR A 131 8.41 13.88 -18.60
N ALA A 132 7.22 13.34 -18.34
CA ALA A 132 6.53 13.56 -17.06
C ALA A 132 7.33 12.96 -15.89
N ARG A 133 7.93 11.79 -16.09
CA ARG A 133 8.81 11.16 -15.11
C ARG A 133 10.05 12.03 -14.83
N GLN A 134 10.73 12.53 -15.85
CA GLN A 134 11.89 13.41 -15.69
C GLN A 134 11.53 14.70 -14.95
N ASN A 135 10.41 15.34 -15.29
CA ASN A 135 9.93 16.54 -14.61
C ASN A 135 9.67 16.28 -13.12
N PHE A 136 9.05 15.15 -12.78
CA PHE A 136 8.82 14.75 -11.39
C PHE A 136 10.15 14.53 -10.64
N LEU A 137 11.12 13.86 -11.27
CA LEU A 137 12.44 13.65 -10.67
C LEU A 137 13.16 14.99 -10.45
N ASN A 138 13.15 15.88 -11.44
CA ASN A 138 13.77 17.21 -11.35
C ASN A 138 13.14 18.06 -10.24
N SER A 139 11.82 17.98 -10.02
CA SER A 139 11.15 18.69 -8.91
C SER A 139 11.52 18.19 -7.51
N LYS A 140 12.06 16.96 -7.40
CA LYS A 140 12.50 16.37 -6.13
C LYS A 140 13.97 16.64 -5.84
N ILE A 141 14.73 17.17 -6.79
CA ILE A 141 16.12 17.55 -6.56
C ILE A 141 16.10 18.75 -5.59
N PRO A 142 16.72 18.65 -4.40
CA PRO A 142 16.79 19.79 -3.50
C PRO A 142 17.51 20.93 -4.21
N ALA A 143 17.01 22.16 -4.05
CA ALA A 143 17.68 23.33 -4.60
C ALA A 143 19.12 23.34 -4.06
N SER A 144 20.10 23.13 -4.95
CA SER A 144 21.50 23.22 -4.56
C SER A 144 21.76 24.64 -4.09
N ASN A 145 22.36 24.81 -2.92
CA ASN A 145 22.79 26.11 -2.38
C ASN A 145 23.77 26.86 -3.30
N ALA A 146 24.20 26.27 -4.43
CA ALA A 146 24.99 26.89 -5.48
C ALA A 146 24.35 28.18 -6.05
N CYS A 147 23.01 28.35 -5.99
CA CYS A 147 22.38 29.60 -6.42
C CYS A 147 22.52 30.77 -5.43
N PHE A 148 22.99 30.52 -4.20
CA PHE A 148 23.24 31.58 -3.20
C PHE A 148 24.73 31.90 -3.01
N ALA A 149 25.64 31.18 -3.68
CA ALA A 149 27.08 31.40 -3.56
C ALA A 149 27.61 32.53 -4.49
N GLU A 150 26.79 33.06 -5.40
CA GLU A 150 27.19 34.05 -6.43
C GLU A 150 26.75 35.49 -6.11
N LEU A 151 26.31 35.78 -4.87
CA LEU A 151 25.94 37.14 -4.46
C LEU A 151 26.73 37.59 -3.22
N GLY A 152 28.01 37.86 -3.48
CA GLY A 152 28.77 38.93 -2.82
C GLY A 152 29.52 38.57 -1.56
N ASP A 153 30.84 38.38 -1.70
CA ASP A 153 31.77 38.86 -0.69
C ASP A 153 32.51 40.08 -1.25
N PRO A 154 32.60 41.20 -0.51
CA PRO A 154 33.43 42.33 -0.89
C PRO A 154 34.92 41.96 -0.74
N MET A 155 35.64 42.25 -1.82
CA MET A 155 37.10 42.23 -1.95
C MET A 155 37.86 42.66 -0.68
N ALA A 156 38.77 41.81 -0.21
CA ALA A 156 39.91 42.21 0.62
C ALA A 156 41.17 41.43 0.15
N PRO A 157 42.31 42.11 -0.08
CA PRO A 157 43.52 41.50 -0.66
C PRO A 157 44.46 40.96 0.42
N GLY A 158 45.12 39.82 0.16
CA GLY A 158 46.20 39.34 1.03
C GLY A 158 46.75 37.95 0.71
N GLN A 159 47.76 37.93 -0.17
CA GLN A 159 48.97 37.10 -0.13
C GLN A 159 48.91 35.60 -0.51
N ASP A 160 49.49 35.38 -1.70
CA ASP A 160 50.53 34.40 -2.05
C ASP A 160 50.24 32.89 -2.07
N GLU A 161 50.40 32.33 -3.29
CA GLU A 161 50.92 31.00 -3.66
C GLU A 161 50.44 29.78 -2.84
N LEU A 162 49.77 28.80 -3.45
CA LEU A 162 50.38 27.93 -4.46
C LEU A 162 49.26 27.15 -5.21
N LEU A 163 49.30 27.17 -6.53
CA LEU A 163 48.55 26.24 -7.38
C LEU A 163 49.18 24.84 -7.28
N GLU A 164 48.45 23.86 -6.75
CA GLU A 164 48.74 22.44 -7.00
C GLU A 164 47.54 21.74 -7.65
N MET A 165 47.83 21.13 -8.79
CA MET A 165 46.92 20.36 -9.65
C MET A 165 46.48 19.03 -9.02
N PRO A 166 45.40 18.40 -9.53
CA PRO A 166 44.81 17.21 -8.89
C PRO A 166 45.68 15.97 -9.05
N GLY A 167 45.97 15.31 -7.93
CA GLY A 167 46.62 14.00 -7.84
C GLY A 167 45.62 12.84 -7.75
N PRO A 168 46.07 11.59 -7.96
CA PRO A 168 45.31 10.52 -8.60
C PRO A 168 44.37 9.75 -7.65
N VAL A 169 43.35 9.14 -8.27
CA VAL A 169 42.49 8.10 -7.70
C VAL A 169 43.36 7.00 -7.08
N GLN A 170 43.10 6.69 -5.82
CA GLN A 170 43.56 5.47 -5.16
C GLN A 170 42.32 4.76 -4.61
N ASP A 171 41.90 3.73 -5.35
CA ASP A 171 41.09 2.64 -4.83
C ASP A 171 42.00 1.82 -3.90
N GLU A 172 41.66 1.68 -2.62
CA GLU A 172 41.89 0.43 -1.87
C GLU A 172 40.88 0.30 -0.72
N GLU A 173 40.35 -0.91 -0.61
CA GLU A 173 39.39 -1.41 0.37
C GLU A 173 39.91 -1.28 1.81
N MET A 174 39.00 -0.99 2.76
CA MET A 174 39.15 -1.54 4.10
C MET A 174 37.81 -1.96 4.69
N LEU A 175 37.79 -3.27 4.93
CA LEU A 175 36.80 -4.17 5.47
C LEU A 175 36.59 -3.98 6.99
N HIS A 176 35.43 -4.46 7.47
CA HIS A 176 34.98 -4.69 8.87
C HIS A 176 34.33 -3.51 9.62
N ASP A 177 33.04 -3.66 9.93
CA ASP A 177 32.66 -4.21 11.25
C ASP A 177 31.21 -4.75 11.22
N ASP A 178 31.09 -6.08 11.22
CA ASP A 178 29.85 -6.80 11.52
C ASP A 178 29.66 -6.74 13.05
N GLN A 179 28.72 -5.92 13.53
CA GLN A 179 28.26 -6.05 14.91
C GLN A 179 27.23 -7.18 15.00
N LEU A 180 27.77 -8.33 15.39
CA LEU A 180 27.07 -9.52 15.87
C LEU A 180 26.03 -9.14 16.93
N ILE A 181 24.74 -9.35 16.63
CA ILE A 181 23.71 -9.44 17.66
C ILE A 181 23.93 -10.78 18.35
N GLU A 182 24.48 -10.68 19.56
CA GLU A 182 24.71 -11.77 20.49
C GLU A 182 23.40 -12.52 20.78
N ASN A 183 23.45 -13.84 20.64
CA ASN A 183 22.34 -14.74 20.93
C ASN A 183 21.93 -14.60 22.40
N GLN A 184 20.72 -14.13 22.65
CA GLN A 184 20.13 -14.11 23.98
C GLN A 184 19.31 -15.39 24.17
N ASP A 185 19.70 -16.21 25.15
CA ASP A 185 19.08 -17.49 25.50
C ASP A 185 17.56 -17.36 25.78
N PRO A 186 16.74 -18.35 25.36
CA PRO A 186 15.28 -18.24 25.35
C PRO A 186 14.56 -18.43 26.71
N ASP A 187 15.28 -18.67 27.81
CA ASP A 187 14.68 -19.13 29.07
C ASP A 187 14.57 -18.08 30.19
N THR A 188 14.66 -16.77 29.90
CA THR A 188 14.41 -15.74 30.93
C THR A 188 13.76 -14.48 30.36
N ILE A 189 12.53 -14.61 29.86
CA ILE A 189 11.64 -13.45 29.68
C ILE A 189 10.75 -13.36 30.92
N GLU A 190 11.19 -12.57 31.90
CA GLU A 190 10.36 -12.23 33.06
C GLU A 190 9.21 -11.32 32.58
N LEU A 191 8.02 -11.91 32.46
CA LEU A 191 6.80 -11.18 32.11
C LEU A 191 6.43 -10.23 33.25
N ALA A 192 6.38 -8.92 32.96
CA ALA A 192 5.85 -7.94 33.90
C ALA A 192 4.42 -8.34 34.35
N PRO A 193 4.11 -8.27 35.65
CA PRO A 193 2.80 -8.70 36.16
C PRO A 193 1.67 -7.85 35.59
N ARG A 194 0.55 -8.49 35.26
CA ARG A 194 -0.62 -7.81 34.70
C ARG A 194 -1.36 -7.05 35.80
N PRO A 195 -2.01 -5.90 35.50
CA PRO A 195 -2.61 -5.01 36.51
C PRO A 195 -3.77 -5.57 37.35
N TYR A 196 -4.10 -6.85 37.25
CA TYR A 196 -5.27 -7.44 37.90
C TYR A 196 -4.95 -8.63 38.82
N ASP A 197 -3.67 -8.97 39.00
CA ASP A 197 -3.26 -10.13 39.82
C ASP A 197 -3.04 -9.79 41.31
N GLU A 198 -3.46 -8.61 41.77
CA GLU A 198 -3.47 -8.24 43.19
C GLU A 198 -4.89 -8.25 43.77
N LYS A 199 -5.37 -9.43 44.19
CA LYS A 199 -6.41 -9.59 45.23
C LYS A 199 -6.25 -10.89 46.00
#